data_AF-A0A0K2ZMC6-F1
#
_entry.id   AF-A0A0K2ZMC6-F1
#
_cell.length_a   1.000
_cell.length_b   1.000
_cell.length_c   1.000
_cell.angle_alpha   90.00
_cell.angle_beta   90.00
_cell.angle_gamma   90.00
#
_symmetry.space_group_name_H-M   'P 1'
#
loop_
_entity.id
_entity.type
_entity.pdbx_description
1 polymer ?
#
loop_
_entity_poly.entity_id
_entity_poly.type
_entity_poly.pdbx_seq_one_letter_code
_entity_poly.pdbx_strand_id
1 'polypeptide(L)'
;MNQKTVGLGVLAIAIVVGLVWMQRIGKDEGVEENIESAAPAVSSDVSHSTDPIPSSKAVLSNDSLKKKSVRHPFPEVPRTREGLSFKDDPSFAESKAEQQWLDRHGYPNEKQWEAYMLAPDALLRQAAEAGDMAAQAMLDARLLPVDKQAQQRLIEAGAEGNLFALSMLASYQGGSSGGDPVEAYALSRVTEMRGDTRAGITRDLMITKPLSNEQRMLGEAEALGLNEAIEKIYIAKHGVAPSLDKRPIGVK
;
A
#
# COMPACT_ATOMS: atom_id res chain seq x y z
N MET A 1 17.78 31.03 -41.91
CA MET A 1 16.99 29.78 -41.82
C MET A 1 17.29 29.15 -40.47
N ASN A 2 16.36 29.28 -39.53
CA ASN A 2 16.54 28.89 -38.13
C ASN A 2 16.41 27.38 -37.94
N GLN A 3 17.47 26.76 -37.43
CA GLN A 3 17.40 25.46 -36.79
C GLN A 3 16.66 25.62 -35.46
N LYS A 4 15.51 24.93 -35.31
CA LYS A 4 14.81 24.81 -34.03
C LYS A 4 15.44 23.66 -33.26
N THR A 5 16.27 24.01 -32.29
CA THR A 5 16.63 23.17 -31.15
C THR A 5 15.35 22.83 -30.41
N VAL A 6 14.89 21.57 -30.49
CA VAL A 6 13.82 21.07 -29.64
C VAL A 6 14.45 20.74 -28.30
N GLY A 7 14.08 21.54 -27.31
CA GLY A 7 14.65 21.52 -25.96
C GLY A 7 14.40 20.21 -25.24
N LEU A 8 15.42 19.82 -24.46
CA LEU A 8 15.27 18.94 -23.31
C LEU A 8 14.15 19.46 -22.41
N GLY A 9 13.13 18.64 -22.22
CA GLY A 9 12.02 18.89 -21.31
C GLY A 9 11.54 17.59 -20.69
N VAL A 10 12.45 16.85 -20.06
CA VAL A 10 12.11 15.74 -19.15
C VAL A 10 12.88 15.98 -17.86
N LEU A 11 12.31 16.80 -16.99
CA LEU A 11 12.82 17.03 -15.65
C LEU A 11 11.75 16.61 -14.63
N ALA A 12 12.02 15.47 -14.00
CA ALA A 12 11.78 15.20 -12.59
C ALA A 12 10.35 15.34 -12.02
N ILE A 13 9.56 14.26 -12.11
CA ILE A 13 8.58 13.89 -11.06
C ILE A 13 8.87 12.45 -10.59
N ALA A 14 10.15 12.06 -10.56
CA ALA A 14 10.60 10.83 -9.88
C ALA A 14 11.00 11.10 -8.41
N ILE A 15 10.83 12.33 -7.91
CA ILE A 15 11.48 12.81 -6.68
C ILE A 15 10.51 12.90 -5.48
N VAL A 16 9.19 12.82 -5.66
CA VAL A 16 8.28 13.23 -4.58
C VAL A 16 8.08 12.18 -3.49
N VAL A 17 8.28 10.88 -3.73
CA VAL A 17 8.07 9.88 -2.66
C VAL A 17 9.23 9.88 -1.65
N GLY A 18 10.47 10.13 -2.09
CA GLY A 18 11.63 10.23 -1.20
C GLY A 18 11.74 11.58 -0.46
N LEU A 19 11.33 12.70 -1.07
CA LEU A 19 11.50 14.03 -0.47
C LEU A 19 10.59 14.31 0.73
N VAL A 20 9.43 13.65 0.84
CA VAL A 20 8.49 13.87 1.96
C VAL A 20 9.12 13.46 3.30
N TRP A 21 9.98 12.44 3.31
CA TRP A 21 10.58 11.93 4.54
C TRP A 21 11.75 12.76 5.07
N MET A 22 12.42 13.56 4.22
CA MET A 22 13.53 14.42 4.66
C MET A 22 13.07 15.63 5.49
N GLN A 23 11.84 16.13 5.32
CA GLN A 23 11.40 17.34 6.03
C GLN A 23 10.93 17.12 7.48
N ARG A 24 10.77 15.88 7.95
CA ARG A 24 10.14 15.59 9.26
C ARG A 24 11.09 15.10 10.37
N ILE A 25 12.37 14.82 10.07
CA ILE A 25 13.34 14.29 11.04
C ILE A 25 13.96 15.39 11.95
N GLY A 26 13.68 16.67 11.69
CA GLY A 26 14.27 17.80 12.45
C GLY A 26 13.64 18.13 13.80
N LYS A 27 12.74 17.30 14.35
CA LYS A 27 12.06 17.57 15.62
C LYS A 27 11.69 16.27 16.32
N ASP A 28 12.59 15.77 17.15
CA ASP A 28 12.32 15.44 18.56
C ASP A 28 13.53 14.66 19.12
N GLU A 29 14.33 15.36 19.92
CA GLU A 29 15.35 14.78 20.76
C GLU A 29 14.72 14.26 22.05
N GLY A 30 15.08 13.03 22.43
CA GLY A 30 15.21 12.58 23.81
C GLY A 30 13.91 12.20 24.54
N VAL A 31 13.75 10.92 24.85
CA VAL A 31 13.88 10.38 26.22
C VAL A 31 13.83 8.84 26.11
N GLU A 32 14.93 8.19 26.46
CA GLU A 32 14.99 6.78 26.81
C GLU A 32 14.29 6.55 28.16
N GLU A 33 13.53 5.47 28.31
CA GLU A 33 13.57 4.71 29.56
C GLU A 33 13.12 3.25 29.34
N ASN A 34 13.66 2.41 30.21
CA ASN A 34 14.01 1.02 30.05
C ASN A 34 13.07 0.11 30.86
N ILE A 35 12.93 -1.16 30.43
CA ILE A 35 12.77 -2.38 31.26
C ILE A 35 11.37 -2.53 31.96
N GLU A 36 10.64 -3.65 32.00
CA GLU A 36 11.01 -5.04 32.31
C GLU A 36 9.91 -6.07 31.95
N SER A 37 10.35 -7.32 31.89
CA SER A 37 9.67 -8.61 31.72
C SER A 37 8.72 -9.01 32.86
N ALA A 38 7.62 -9.72 32.55
CA ALA A 38 7.17 -10.91 33.29
C ALA A 38 5.93 -11.59 32.66
N ALA A 39 6.03 -12.90 32.44
CA ALA A 39 4.93 -13.88 32.37
C ALA A 39 5.44 -15.17 33.05
N PRO A 40 4.64 -16.21 33.35
CA PRO A 40 3.17 -16.33 33.44
C PRO A 40 2.73 -17.00 34.77
N ALA A 41 1.41 -17.16 35.00
CA ALA A 41 0.92 -18.16 35.96
C ALA A 41 -0.33 -18.87 35.40
N VAL A 42 -0.20 -20.19 35.30
CA VAL A 42 -1.21 -21.18 34.92
C VAL A 42 -2.14 -21.42 36.10
N SER A 43 -3.45 -21.53 35.84
CA SER A 43 -4.32 -22.34 36.69
C SER A 43 -5.39 -23.03 35.84
N SER A 44 -5.32 -24.35 35.89
CA SER A 44 -6.29 -25.32 35.38
C SER A 44 -7.46 -25.40 36.34
N ASP A 45 -8.69 -25.38 35.81
CA ASP A 45 -9.74 -26.18 36.43
C ASP A 45 -10.72 -26.71 35.37
N VAL A 46 -10.84 -28.03 35.37
CA VAL A 46 -11.73 -28.84 34.54
C VAL A 46 -12.96 -29.13 35.39
N SER A 47 -14.15 -28.83 34.88
CA SER A 47 -15.36 -29.49 35.34
C SER A 47 -16.30 -29.77 34.17
N HIS A 48 -16.43 -31.06 33.89
CA HIS A 48 -17.47 -31.65 33.06
C HIS A 48 -18.84 -31.43 33.69
N SER A 49 -19.81 -30.98 32.90
CA SER A 49 -21.21 -31.36 33.11
C SER A 49 -21.93 -31.46 31.78
N THR A 50 -22.64 -32.57 31.62
CA THR A 50 -23.29 -33.08 30.42
C THR A 50 -24.75 -32.63 30.30
N ASP A 51 -25.19 -32.46 29.04
CA ASP A 51 -26.55 -32.52 28.49
C ASP A 51 -27.49 -31.30 28.62
N PRO A 52 -28.50 -31.15 27.73
CA PRO A 52 -28.42 -31.09 26.27
C PRO A 52 -29.13 -29.85 25.67
N ILE A 53 -28.88 -29.61 24.38
CA ILE A 53 -29.35 -28.49 23.54
C ILE A 53 -30.88 -28.45 23.38
N PRO A 54 -31.55 -27.29 23.58
CA PRO A 54 -32.85 -27.02 22.98
C PRO A 54 -32.69 -26.23 21.68
N SER A 55 -33.03 -26.91 20.57
CA SER A 55 -33.17 -26.34 19.23
C SER A 55 -34.17 -25.18 19.24
N SER A 56 -33.66 -23.96 19.02
CA SER A 56 -34.48 -22.77 18.79
C SER A 56 -34.21 -22.31 17.38
N LYS A 57 -35.19 -22.49 16.48
CA LYS A 57 -35.23 -21.89 15.15
C LYS A 57 -35.19 -20.37 15.29
N ALA A 58 -34.00 -19.79 15.28
CA ALA A 58 -33.82 -18.36 15.11
C ALA A 58 -34.11 -18.03 13.64
N VAL A 59 -35.24 -17.38 13.43
CA VAL A 59 -35.61 -16.71 12.19
C VAL A 59 -34.44 -15.82 11.78
N LEU A 60 -33.80 -16.15 10.65
CA LEU A 60 -32.83 -15.30 9.97
C LEU A 60 -33.58 -14.06 9.46
N SER A 61 -33.78 -13.09 10.35
CA SER A 61 -34.02 -11.72 9.94
C SER A 61 -32.73 -11.25 9.28
N ASN A 62 -32.73 -11.28 7.94
CA ASN A 62 -31.77 -10.56 7.11
C ASN A 62 -32.00 -9.06 7.33
N ASP A 63 -31.60 -8.57 8.51
CA ASP A 63 -31.37 -7.17 8.73
C ASP A 63 -29.98 -6.89 8.18
N SER A 64 -29.92 -6.79 6.86
CA SER A 64 -28.76 -6.24 6.17
C SER A 64 -28.57 -4.84 6.72
N LEU A 65 -27.72 -4.73 7.75
CA LEU A 65 -27.20 -3.48 8.27
C LEU A 65 -26.82 -2.63 7.06
N LYS A 66 -27.67 -1.65 6.73
CA LYS A 66 -27.35 -0.62 5.76
C LYS A 66 -26.13 0.09 6.32
N LYS A 67 -24.94 -0.38 5.94
CA LYS A 67 -23.67 0.24 6.26
C LYS A 67 -23.85 1.69 5.84
N LYS A 68 -23.95 2.61 6.81
CA LYS A 68 -24.10 4.04 6.53
C LYS A 68 -22.99 4.38 5.55
N SER A 69 -23.36 4.75 4.32
CA SER A 69 -22.39 5.15 3.31
C SER A 69 -21.67 6.38 3.88
N VAL A 70 -20.43 6.17 4.31
CA VAL A 70 -19.60 7.26 4.86
C VAL A 70 -19.37 8.24 3.71
N ARG A 71 -19.75 9.50 3.92
CA ARG A 71 -19.57 10.53 2.89
C ARG A 71 -18.08 10.78 2.68
N HIS A 72 -17.64 10.66 1.43
CA HIS A 72 -16.27 10.96 1.05
C HIS A 72 -15.93 12.45 1.33
N PRO A 73 -14.81 12.76 2.01
CA PRO A 73 -14.48 14.13 2.43
C PRO A 73 -14.00 15.02 1.27
N PHE A 74 -13.64 14.43 0.13
CA PHE A 74 -13.24 15.13 -1.08
C PHE A 74 -14.25 14.85 -2.21
N PRO A 75 -15.43 15.48 -2.21
CA PRO A 75 -16.48 15.18 -3.19
C PRO A 75 -16.11 15.59 -4.62
N GLU A 76 -15.30 16.64 -4.77
CA GLU A 76 -14.90 17.18 -6.07
C GLU A 76 -13.69 16.47 -6.69
N VAL A 77 -13.01 15.61 -5.93
CA VAL A 77 -11.80 14.93 -6.41
C VAL A 77 -12.23 13.62 -7.07
N PRO A 78 -11.91 13.38 -8.35
CA PRO A 78 -12.29 12.16 -9.06
C PRO A 78 -11.63 10.93 -8.44
N ARG A 79 -12.37 9.81 -8.41
CA ARG A 79 -11.90 8.51 -7.89
C ARG A 79 -11.21 7.67 -8.97
N THR A 80 -11.49 7.96 -10.23
CA THR A 80 -10.96 7.25 -11.40
C THR A 80 -10.26 8.21 -12.32
N ARG A 81 -9.48 7.67 -13.25
CA ARG A 81 -8.81 8.41 -14.32
C ARG A 81 -9.69 8.68 -15.53
N GLU A 82 -11.00 8.42 -15.44
CA GLU A 82 -11.94 8.73 -16.52
C GLU A 82 -11.92 10.23 -16.83
N GLY A 83 -11.79 10.57 -18.11
CA GLY A 83 -11.65 11.97 -18.55
C GLY A 83 -10.30 12.64 -18.23
N LEU A 84 -9.40 12.01 -17.47
CA LEU A 84 -8.08 12.58 -17.16
C LEU A 84 -7.05 12.34 -18.27
N SER A 85 -6.12 13.30 -18.38
CA SER A 85 -4.95 13.29 -19.25
C SER A 85 -3.96 12.19 -18.84
N PHE A 86 -3.25 11.63 -19.83
CA PHE A 86 -2.12 10.71 -19.59
C PHE A 86 -0.85 11.43 -19.14
N LYS A 87 -0.66 12.66 -19.62
CA LYS A 87 0.58 13.42 -19.46
C LYS A 87 0.91 13.70 -18.00
N ASP A 88 -0.13 13.91 -17.20
CA ASP A 88 -0.02 14.36 -15.82
C ASP A 88 -0.28 13.21 -14.83
N ASP A 89 -0.33 11.96 -15.33
CA ASP A 89 -0.55 10.79 -14.50
C ASP A 89 0.69 10.50 -13.63
N PRO A 90 0.57 10.48 -12.30
CA PRO A 90 1.71 10.25 -11.41
C PRO A 90 2.30 8.84 -11.56
N SER A 91 1.55 7.92 -12.15
CA SER A 91 1.98 6.55 -12.44
C SER A 91 2.35 6.34 -13.92
N PHE A 92 2.44 7.41 -14.71
CA PHE A 92 2.87 7.39 -16.12
C PHE A 92 2.00 6.53 -17.04
N ALA A 93 0.68 6.55 -16.87
CA ALA A 93 -0.23 5.81 -17.76
C ALA A 93 -0.10 6.27 -19.22
N GLU A 94 -0.04 5.32 -20.16
CA GLU A 94 0.11 5.58 -21.60
C GLU A 94 -1.14 5.18 -22.41
N SER A 95 -2.10 4.47 -21.78
CA SER A 95 -3.32 4.00 -22.42
C SER A 95 -4.51 4.01 -21.47
N LYS A 96 -5.74 3.93 -22.01
CA LYS A 96 -6.95 3.82 -21.19
C LYS A 96 -7.02 2.49 -20.42
N ALA A 97 -6.56 1.40 -21.02
CA ALA A 97 -6.48 0.11 -20.35
C ALA A 97 -5.56 0.18 -19.12
N GLU A 98 -4.45 0.90 -19.26
CA GLU A 98 -3.51 1.11 -18.16
C GLU A 98 -4.08 2.00 -17.06
N GLN A 99 -4.76 3.10 -17.41
CA GLN A 99 -5.47 3.93 -16.44
C GLN A 99 -6.48 3.12 -15.61
N GLN A 100 -7.28 2.27 -16.27
CA GLN A 100 -8.24 1.41 -15.58
C GLN A 100 -7.54 0.36 -14.70
N TRP A 101 -6.40 -0.18 -15.16
CA TRP A 101 -5.59 -1.09 -14.37
C TRP A 101 -5.07 -0.38 -13.10
N LEU A 102 -4.55 0.85 -13.22
CA LEU A 102 -4.07 1.65 -12.09
C LEU A 102 -5.17 1.95 -11.08
N ASP A 103 -6.35 2.32 -11.56
CA ASP A 103 -7.52 2.59 -10.71
C ASP A 103 -7.93 1.35 -9.90
N ARG A 104 -7.95 0.16 -10.52
CA ARG A 104 -8.26 -1.12 -9.83
C ARG A 104 -7.22 -1.51 -8.78
N HIS A 105 -5.96 -1.13 -8.98
CA HIS A 105 -4.85 -1.47 -8.08
C HIS A 105 -4.51 -0.37 -7.08
N GLY A 106 -5.42 0.59 -6.89
CA GLY A 106 -5.36 1.60 -5.82
C GLY A 106 -4.36 2.74 -6.05
N TYR A 107 -3.78 2.86 -7.25
CA TYR A 107 -2.87 3.97 -7.55
C TYR A 107 -3.66 5.28 -7.61
N PRO A 108 -3.24 6.34 -6.90
CA PRO A 108 -3.89 7.63 -6.95
C PRO A 108 -3.74 8.24 -8.35
N ASN A 109 -4.81 8.85 -8.88
CA ASN A 109 -4.69 9.77 -10.01
C ASN A 109 -4.08 11.12 -9.56
N GLU A 110 -3.78 12.00 -10.52
CA GLU A 110 -3.18 13.31 -10.24
C GLU A 110 -3.96 14.10 -9.16
N LYS A 111 -5.28 14.20 -9.29
CA LYS A 111 -6.13 14.98 -8.37
C LYS A 111 -6.21 14.36 -6.98
N GLN A 112 -6.23 13.03 -6.89
CA GLN A 112 -6.10 12.33 -5.61
C GLN A 112 -4.74 12.62 -4.98
N TRP A 113 -3.66 12.50 -5.74
CA TRP A 113 -2.30 12.75 -5.25
C TRP A 113 -2.17 14.16 -4.68
N GLU A 114 -2.55 15.17 -5.45
CA GLU A 114 -2.52 16.59 -5.05
C GLU A 114 -3.32 16.83 -3.76
N ALA A 115 -4.55 16.33 -3.70
CA ALA A 115 -5.41 16.54 -2.53
C ALA A 115 -4.90 15.80 -1.30
N TYR A 116 -4.41 14.57 -1.46
CA TYR A 116 -4.15 13.67 -0.34
C TYR A 116 -2.81 13.92 0.31
N MET A 117 -1.81 14.32 -0.47
CA MET A 117 -0.48 14.65 0.00
C MET A 117 -0.49 15.71 1.11
N LEU A 118 -1.43 16.66 1.05
CA LEU A 118 -1.53 17.77 2.01
C LEU A 118 -2.70 17.61 2.99
N ALA A 119 -3.55 16.60 2.82
CA ALA A 119 -4.70 16.39 3.68
C ALA A 119 -4.29 15.98 5.11
N PRO A 120 -5.00 16.43 6.16
CA PRO A 120 -4.89 15.87 7.49
C PRO A 120 -5.26 14.38 7.53
N ASP A 121 -4.62 13.61 8.41
CA ASP A 121 -4.85 12.16 8.54
C ASP A 121 -6.31 11.81 8.86
N ALA A 122 -7.03 12.69 9.57
CA ALA A 122 -8.46 12.53 9.83
C ALA A 122 -9.30 12.51 8.54
N LEU A 123 -8.95 13.34 7.54
CA LEU A 123 -9.64 13.34 6.25
C LEU A 123 -9.25 12.12 5.41
N LEU A 124 -7.99 11.70 5.45
CA LEU A 124 -7.59 10.46 4.78
C LEU A 124 -8.29 9.24 5.38
N ARG A 125 -8.46 9.21 6.71
CA ARG A 125 -9.21 8.16 7.40
C ARG A 125 -10.67 8.14 6.95
N GLN A 126 -11.33 9.30 6.90
CA GLN A 126 -12.72 9.37 6.44
C GLN A 126 -12.86 8.95 4.95
N ALA A 127 -11.89 9.30 4.10
CA ALA A 127 -11.86 8.84 2.70
C ALA A 127 -11.67 7.32 2.60
N ALA A 128 -10.77 6.76 3.41
CA ALA A 128 -10.52 5.34 3.48
C ALA A 128 -11.73 4.55 3.99
N GLU A 129 -12.42 5.06 5.02
CA GLU A 129 -13.70 4.51 5.51
C GLU A 129 -14.82 4.55 4.45
N ALA A 130 -14.75 5.51 3.52
CA ALA A 130 -15.62 5.59 2.35
C ALA A 130 -15.19 4.65 1.20
N GLY A 131 -14.15 3.83 1.38
CA GLY A 131 -13.68 2.83 0.42
C GLY A 131 -12.57 3.30 -0.51
N ASP A 132 -11.92 4.44 -0.23
CA ASP A 132 -10.81 4.92 -1.04
C ASP A 132 -9.50 4.19 -0.69
N MET A 133 -9.09 3.28 -1.58
CA MET A 133 -7.87 2.49 -1.47
C MET A 133 -6.58 3.33 -1.48
N ALA A 134 -6.55 4.42 -2.24
CA ALA A 134 -5.39 5.31 -2.30
C ALA A 134 -5.25 6.10 -0.99
N ALA A 135 -6.37 6.60 -0.45
CA ALA A 135 -6.37 7.29 0.84
C ALA A 135 -5.95 6.35 1.98
N GLN A 136 -6.43 5.10 2.00
CA GLN A 136 -6.02 4.09 2.98
C GLN A 136 -4.51 3.84 2.91
N ALA A 137 -3.97 3.60 1.72
CA ALA A 137 -2.54 3.34 1.53
C ALA A 137 -1.67 4.53 1.95
N MET A 138 -2.06 5.76 1.61
CA MET A 138 -1.33 6.97 2.03
C MET A 138 -1.42 7.20 3.54
N LEU A 139 -2.58 6.95 4.15
CA LEU A 139 -2.74 7.03 5.60
C LEU A 139 -1.85 6.02 6.32
N ASP A 140 -1.92 4.75 5.94
CA ASP A 140 -1.12 3.71 6.58
C ASP A 140 0.37 3.95 6.40
N ALA A 141 0.80 4.41 5.22
CA ALA A 141 2.20 4.78 4.99
C ALA A 141 2.69 5.90 5.91
N ARG A 142 1.83 6.88 6.23
CA ARG A 142 2.16 7.94 7.22
C ARG A 142 2.24 7.42 8.65
N LEU A 143 1.48 6.37 8.94
CA LEU A 143 1.41 5.76 10.26
C LEU A 143 2.55 4.77 10.52
N LEU A 144 3.33 4.36 9.50
CA LEU A 144 4.45 3.41 9.64
C LEU A 144 5.43 3.72 10.80
N PRO A 145 5.82 4.97 11.08
CA PRO A 145 6.75 5.26 12.18
C PRO A 145 6.16 5.08 13.58
N VAL A 146 4.83 5.10 13.73
CA VAL A 146 4.15 5.22 15.04
C VAL A 146 3.14 4.10 15.31
N ASP A 147 2.61 3.46 14.28
CA ASP A 147 1.60 2.40 14.38
C ASP A 147 2.20 1.08 13.89
N LYS A 148 2.40 0.16 14.84
CA LYS A 148 2.95 -1.17 14.58
C LYS A 148 2.10 -2.03 13.64
N GLN A 149 0.82 -1.71 13.46
CA GLN A 149 -0.07 -2.43 12.55
C GLN A 149 -0.10 -1.84 11.14
N ALA A 150 0.46 -0.64 10.90
CA ALA A 150 0.42 0.00 9.59
C ALA A 150 1.08 -0.84 8.49
N GLN A 151 2.23 -1.47 8.79
CA GLN A 151 2.90 -2.37 7.86
C GLN A 151 2.01 -3.56 7.49
N GLN A 152 1.39 -4.21 8.47
CA GLN A 152 0.49 -5.33 8.24
C GLN A 152 -0.73 -4.91 7.40
N ARG A 153 -1.32 -3.74 7.65
CA ARG A 153 -2.45 -3.22 6.85
C ARG A 153 -2.06 -2.95 5.39
N LEU A 154 -0.86 -2.46 5.13
CA LEU A 154 -0.36 -2.28 3.76
C LEU A 154 -0.14 -3.62 3.05
N ILE A 155 0.38 -4.63 3.76
CA ILE A 155 0.56 -5.99 3.24
C ILE A 155 -0.80 -6.63 2.92
N GLU A 156 -1.78 -6.51 3.83
CA GLU A 156 -3.14 -7.02 3.63
C GLU A 156 -3.83 -6.31 2.46
N ALA A 157 -3.68 -4.99 2.35
CA ALA A 157 -4.19 -4.25 1.20
C ALA A 157 -3.55 -4.74 -0.11
N GLY A 158 -2.24 -5.01 -0.11
CA GLY A 158 -1.54 -5.63 -1.23
C GLY A 158 -2.04 -7.04 -1.57
N ALA A 159 -2.41 -7.83 -0.56
CA ALA A 159 -3.03 -9.14 -0.77
C ALA A 159 -4.37 -9.02 -1.51
N GLU A 160 -5.17 -8.00 -1.18
CA GLU A 160 -6.43 -7.66 -1.86
C GLU A 160 -6.25 -6.97 -3.23
N GLY A 161 -5.03 -6.79 -3.70
CA GLY A 161 -4.73 -6.20 -5.02
C GLY A 161 -4.43 -4.71 -5.01
N ASN A 162 -4.34 -4.05 -3.85
CA ASN A 162 -3.83 -2.67 -3.76
C ASN A 162 -2.30 -2.65 -3.90
N LEU A 163 -1.80 -2.73 -5.14
CA LEU A 163 -0.36 -2.71 -5.41
C LEU A 163 0.28 -1.37 -5.04
N PHE A 164 -0.50 -0.28 -5.04
CA PHE A 164 -0.05 1.00 -4.54
C PHE A 164 0.31 0.93 -3.03
N ALA A 165 -0.42 0.19 -2.21
CA ALA A 165 -0.06 -0.02 -0.80
C ALA A 165 1.31 -0.68 -0.63
N LEU A 166 1.62 -1.71 -1.43
CA LEU A 166 2.94 -2.34 -1.43
C LEU A 166 4.02 -1.37 -1.91
N SER A 167 3.73 -0.53 -2.91
CA SER A 167 4.66 0.49 -3.39
C SER A 167 4.97 1.56 -2.33
N MET A 168 3.99 1.93 -1.51
CA MET A 168 4.18 2.87 -0.40
C MET A 168 5.05 2.25 0.71
N LEU A 169 4.81 0.98 1.04
CA LEU A 169 5.64 0.28 2.02
C LEU A 169 7.09 0.12 1.52
N ALA A 170 7.28 -0.28 0.25
CA ALA A 170 8.60 -0.36 -0.36
C ALA A 170 9.34 1.00 -0.32
N SER A 171 8.62 2.08 -0.61
CA SER A 171 9.19 3.43 -0.59
C SER A 171 9.59 3.88 0.83
N TYR A 172 8.80 3.53 1.85
CA TYR A 172 9.16 3.78 3.25
C TYR A 172 10.43 3.00 3.63
N GLN A 173 10.50 1.71 3.29
CA GLN A 173 11.65 0.88 3.58
C GLN A 173 12.93 1.36 2.87
N GLY A 174 12.81 1.85 1.63
CA GLY A 174 13.96 2.31 0.83
C GLY A 174 14.40 3.75 1.09
N GLY A 175 13.48 4.59 1.60
CA GLY A 175 13.66 6.03 1.71
C GLY A 175 13.73 6.60 3.14
N SER A 176 13.28 5.85 4.15
CA SER A 176 13.29 6.32 5.54
C SER A 176 14.57 5.90 6.28
N SER A 177 14.92 6.62 7.36
CA SER A 177 16.08 6.29 8.19
C SER A 177 15.93 4.97 8.97
N GLY A 178 14.69 4.57 9.26
CA GLY A 178 14.36 3.31 9.94
C GLY A 178 14.00 2.18 8.99
N GLY A 179 14.16 2.38 7.68
CA GLY A 179 13.79 1.41 6.67
C GLY A 179 14.88 0.39 6.36
N ASP A 180 14.48 -0.78 5.86
CA ASP A 180 15.39 -1.81 5.35
C ASP A 180 15.42 -1.82 3.81
N PRO A 181 16.56 -1.49 3.17
CA PRO A 181 16.64 -1.46 1.72
C PRO A 181 16.51 -2.85 1.07
N VAL A 182 16.75 -3.95 1.79
CA VAL A 182 16.48 -5.32 1.32
C VAL A 182 14.97 -5.58 1.30
N GLU A 183 14.26 -5.21 2.35
CA GLU A 183 12.79 -5.30 2.38
C GLU A 183 12.16 -4.41 1.29
N ALA A 184 12.71 -3.21 1.08
CA ALA A 184 12.27 -2.31 0.00
C ALA A 184 12.38 -2.96 -1.37
N TYR A 185 13.49 -3.66 -1.61
CA TYR A 185 13.71 -4.43 -2.83
C TYR A 185 12.70 -5.57 -2.93
N ALA A 186 12.54 -6.36 -1.87
CA ALA A 186 11.65 -7.50 -1.83
C ALA A 186 10.20 -7.08 -2.13
N LEU A 187 9.70 -6.04 -1.47
CA LEU A 187 8.36 -5.49 -1.68
C LEU A 187 8.18 -4.97 -3.11
N SER A 188 9.13 -4.21 -3.64
CA SER A 188 9.10 -3.76 -5.03
C SER A 188 9.07 -4.93 -6.02
N ARG A 189 9.82 -6.00 -5.73
CA ARG A 189 9.84 -7.23 -6.53
C ARG A 189 8.51 -7.99 -6.44
N VAL A 190 7.86 -8.03 -5.28
CA VAL A 190 6.50 -8.55 -5.14
C VAL A 190 5.51 -7.76 -5.99
N THR A 191 5.53 -6.43 -5.93
CA THR A 191 4.66 -5.58 -6.77
C THR A 191 4.84 -5.89 -8.25
N GLU A 192 6.08 -6.11 -8.69
CA GLU A 192 6.40 -6.52 -10.06
C GLU A 192 5.82 -7.90 -10.41
N MET A 193 6.06 -8.92 -9.57
CA MET A 193 5.53 -10.27 -9.77
C MET A 193 4.00 -10.31 -9.81
N ARG A 194 3.34 -9.41 -9.08
CA ARG A 194 1.88 -9.31 -9.01
C ARG A 194 1.25 -8.46 -10.12
N GLY A 195 2.05 -7.85 -11.00
CA GLY A 195 1.55 -7.28 -12.25
C GLY A 195 2.08 -5.88 -12.60
N ASP A 196 2.69 -5.14 -11.67
CA ASP A 196 3.27 -3.83 -11.97
C ASP A 196 4.71 -3.96 -12.48
N THR A 197 4.88 -4.31 -13.74
CA THR A 197 6.24 -4.46 -14.33
C THR A 197 7.07 -3.17 -14.28
N ARG A 198 6.44 -1.99 -14.10
CA ARG A 198 7.18 -0.73 -13.90
C ARG A 198 7.83 -0.64 -12.52
N ALA A 199 7.38 -1.42 -11.54
CA ALA A 199 8.02 -1.48 -10.22
C ALA A 199 9.49 -1.92 -10.29
N GLY A 200 9.85 -2.78 -11.26
CA GLY A 200 11.25 -3.16 -11.51
C GLY A 200 12.11 -2.00 -12.00
N ILE A 201 11.52 -1.06 -12.76
CA ILE A 201 12.22 0.12 -13.28
C ILE A 201 12.41 1.16 -12.18
N THR A 202 11.40 1.37 -11.33
CA THR A 202 11.43 2.40 -10.27
C THR A 202 12.15 1.96 -9.01
N ARG A 203 12.46 0.67 -8.85
CA ARG A 203 13.16 0.09 -7.68
C ARG A 203 14.48 0.77 -7.37
N ASP A 204 15.34 0.95 -8.37
CA ASP A 204 16.64 1.58 -8.14
C ASP A 204 16.52 3.09 -7.82
N LEU A 205 15.38 3.73 -8.12
CA LEU A 205 15.11 5.13 -7.79
C LEU A 205 14.57 5.32 -6.37
N MET A 206 13.83 4.34 -5.83
CA MET A 206 13.24 4.44 -4.48
C MET A 206 14.22 4.06 -3.37
N ILE A 207 15.20 3.20 -3.66
CA ILE A 207 16.19 2.75 -2.67
C ILE A 207 17.35 3.75 -2.65
N THR A 208 17.39 4.57 -1.60
CA THR A 208 18.34 5.69 -1.47
C THR A 208 19.81 5.24 -1.37
N LYS A 209 20.06 4.00 -0.93
CA LYS A 209 21.39 3.39 -0.82
C LYS A 209 21.50 2.24 -1.82
N PRO A 210 22.47 2.27 -2.76
CA PRO A 210 22.68 1.15 -3.67
C PRO A 210 22.89 -0.15 -2.90
N LEU A 211 22.13 -1.18 -3.25
CA LEU A 211 22.29 -2.51 -2.67
C LEU A 211 23.53 -3.22 -3.22
N SER A 212 24.24 -3.93 -2.33
CA SER A 212 25.27 -4.90 -2.74
C SER A 212 24.64 -6.08 -3.51
N ASN A 213 25.47 -6.88 -4.17
CA ASN A 213 25.01 -8.09 -4.85
C ASN A 213 24.35 -9.07 -3.89
N GLU A 214 24.93 -9.26 -2.70
CA GLU A 214 24.40 -10.13 -1.64
C GLU A 214 23.04 -9.62 -1.15
N GLN A 215 22.90 -8.31 -0.95
CA GLN A 215 21.62 -7.71 -0.56
C GLN A 215 20.55 -7.85 -1.65
N ARG A 216 20.92 -7.73 -2.93
CA ARG A 216 19.99 -7.99 -4.04
C ARG A 216 19.56 -9.46 -4.07
N MET A 217 20.49 -10.40 -3.88
CA MET A 217 20.17 -11.83 -3.82
C MET A 217 19.26 -12.16 -2.63
N LEU A 218 19.52 -11.56 -1.47
CA LEU A 218 18.65 -11.70 -0.30
C LEU A 218 17.26 -11.13 -0.58
N GLY A 219 17.19 -9.93 -1.17
CA GLY A 219 15.92 -9.29 -1.54
C GLY A 219 15.10 -10.11 -2.55
N GLU A 220 15.73 -10.79 -3.52
CA GLU A 220 15.04 -11.72 -4.41
C GLU A 220 14.48 -12.94 -3.65
N ALA A 221 15.26 -13.53 -2.74
CA ALA A 221 14.79 -14.65 -1.92
C ALA A 221 13.63 -14.25 -1.00
N GLU A 222 13.74 -13.10 -0.34
CA GLU A 222 12.69 -12.53 0.49
C GLU A 222 11.44 -12.19 -0.32
N ALA A 223 11.58 -11.68 -1.54
CA ALA A 223 10.44 -11.41 -2.41
C ALA A 223 9.61 -12.66 -2.70
N LEU A 224 10.26 -13.81 -2.94
CA LEU A 224 9.57 -15.08 -3.18
C LEU A 224 8.78 -15.52 -1.95
N GLY A 225 9.40 -15.48 -0.76
CA GLY A 225 8.74 -15.83 0.50
C GLY A 225 7.59 -14.88 0.84
N LEU A 226 7.80 -13.57 0.63
CA LEU A 226 6.80 -12.55 0.86
C LEU A 226 5.62 -12.68 -0.11
N ASN A 227 5.87 -12.97 -1.38
CA ASN A 227 4.78 -13.19 -2.35
C ASN A 227 3.92 -14.40 -1.97
N GLU A 228 4.55 -15.51 -1.54
CA GLU A 228 3.84 -16.69 -1.03
C GLU A 228 3.03 -16.36 0.23
N ALA A 229 3.59 -15.58 1.16
CA ALA A 229 2.88 -15.15 2.36
C ALA A 229 1.66 -14.28 2.04
N ILE A 230 1.78 -13.33 1.11
CA ILE A 230 0.68 -12.48 0.66
C ILE A 230 -0.39 -13.30 -0.08
N GLU A 231 0.01 -14.29 -0.87
CA GLU A 231 -0.92 -15.23 -1.50
C GLU A 231 -1.70 -16.04 -0.46
N LYS A 232 -1.03 -16.53 0.59
CA LYS A 232 -1.69 -17.22 1.71
C LYS A 232 -2.69 -16.34 2.44
N ILE A 233 -2.41 -15.03 2.62
CA ILE A 233 -3.37 -14.07 3.21
C ILE A 233 -4.66 -14.02 2.37
N TYR A 234 -4.53 -13.91 1.05
CA TYR A 234 -5.68 -13.86 0.15
C TYR A 234 -6.48 -15.18 0.16
N ILE A 235 -5.79 -16.33 0.05
CA ILE A 235 -6.40 -17.66 0.07
C ILE A 235 -7.13 -17.91 1.39
N ALA A 236 -6.54 -17.53 2.52
CA ALA A 236 -7.16 -17.70 3.83
C ALA A 236 -8.50 -16.97 3.94
N LYS A 237 -8.65 -15.84 3.24
CA LYS A 237 -9.87 -15.03 3.26
C LYS A 237 -10.91 -15.46 2.22
N HIS A 238 -10.47 -15.78 1.00
CA HIS A 238 -11.36 -16.01 -0.15
C HIS A 238 -11.50 -17.48 -0.57
N GLY A 239 -10.65 -18.37 -0.05
CA GLY A 239 -10.65 -19.81 -0.35
C GLY A 239 -10.14 -20.17 -1.76
N VAL A 240 -9.64 -19.20 -2.52
CA VAL A 240 -9.14 -19.37 -3.89
C VAL A 240 -7.85 -18.59 -4.10
N ALA A 241 -7.02 -19.02 -5.05
CA ALA A 241 -5.81 -18.29 -5.43
C ALA A 241 -6.15 -16.93 -6.09
N PRO A 242 -5.35 -15.87 -5.88
CA PRO A 242 -5.58 -14.58 -6.50
C PRO A 242 -5.35 -14.65 -8.01
N SER A 243 -6.22 -13.96 -8.78
CA SER A 243 -5.98 -13.73 -10.20
C SER A 243 -5.07 -12.53 -10.38
N LEU A 244 -3.84 -12.76 -10.84
CA LEU A 244 -2.87 -11.68 -11.09
C LEU A 244 -3.12 -11.04 -12.47
N ASP A 245 -3.53 -9.77 -12.47
CA ASP A 245 -3.77 -8.98 -13.68
C ASP A 245 -2.52 -8.15 -14.02
N LYS A 246 -1.91 -8.41 -15.19
CA LYS A 246 -0.68 -7.71 -15.59
C LYS A 246 -0.99 -6.32 -16.13
N ARG A 247 -0.17 -5.34 -15.73
CA ARG A 247 -0.27 -3.97 -16.22
C ARG A 247 -0.11 -3.89 -17.75
N PRO A 248 -1.10 -3.36 -18.49
CA PRO A 248 -1.06 -3.34 -19.96
C PRO A 248 -0.19 -2.18 -20.47
N ILE A 249 1.11 -2.42 -20.59
CA ILE A 249 2.10 -1.44 -21.09
C ILE A 249 2.24 -1.55 -22.62
N GLY A 250 2.33 -0.41 -23.31
CA GLY A 250 2.60 -0.37 -24.75
C GLY A 250 1.45 -0.85 -25.64
N VAL A 251 0.29 -1.17 -25.06
CA VAL A 251 -0.94 -1.48 -25.79
C VAL A 251 -1.58 -0.15 -26.18
N LYS A 252 -1.52 0.18 -27.48
CA LYS A 252 -2.17 1.35 -28.08
C LYS A 252 -3.55 1.00 -28.58
#